data_AF-A0A9P5BNI7-F1
#
_entry.id   AF-A0A9P5BNI7-F1
#
_cell.length_a   1.000
_cell.length_b   1.000
_cell.length_c   1.000
_cell.angle_alpha   90.00
_cell.angle_beta   90.00
_cell.angle_gamma   90.00
#
_symmetry.space_group_name_H-M   'P 1'
#
loop_
_entity.id
_entity.type
_entity.pdbx_description
1 polymer ?
#
loop_
_entity_poly.entity_id
_entity_poly.type
_entity_poly.pdbx_seq_one_letter_code
_entity_poly.pdbx_strand_id
1 'polypeptide(L)'
;MSQNLALVTGSTQGIGLAVAKELAIKHNYHVLLGVRNTKAGEEIASDLCKNGHQASVVELDLTSPESIDKAVKHISEKYGHLDVLINNAAVLLDFDKGLSTWDLFSKTFTTNVVGTGCLTGSLLPLLRKAKNAPPRIVFVSSVMGSLTKATDETTIYYNIDYKSYDASKAAVNMLMLNFARELHDVGGKVNSVCPGLVKTGLSGYHEWGTSPEVGAERIVQMATIGEDGPTRTFSDRNGELPLIAKTKCDFGQPCSRCTKKDLRCTFGRPICNGAATSLEHCQDLNPRTSNELEAVNEFISYETPSAPLGLDDFTNDFISPLTTDPSGLMPASLDMFQPSITNDMQIRVPPRSLSSKGDLTRVSNRLSSMQHASRVIMQMLYAYPQMMLRRQTFPPFIHPHWHLETLPETLGNCISVSQLFATRTPETRPFLWRMVAAEEERFRGKLHTFSPREMHLCLEVMIIYMMMSMSEPDSGSNERTSRLFETAELIGSRFLELAGNYSTSELSEPNLTWQDWIFAESRRRMSCLWLIIGCVITIENGKKCSICSDMCSLPLPSSRLLWEARSLEEWQTEKAFFDMSCPMITLGELVEAKANAGNPPEAQRLQNWEMGSDKMSAMLNIAVEFVWGNVL
;
A
#
# COMPACT_ATOMS: atom_id res chain seq x y z
N MET A 1 24.51 -36.46 -21.10
CA MET A 1 23.99 -35.21 -20.53
C MET A 1 24.77 -34.90 -19.27
N SER A 2 24.91 -33.63 -18.90
CA SER A 2 25.42 -33.26 -17.56
C SER A 2 24.40 -33.63 -16.50
N GLN A 3 24.84 -33.88 -15.26
CA GLN A 3 23.91 -33.96 -14.14
C GLN A 3 23.25 -32.59 -13.91
N ASN A 4 21.94 -32.55 -13.65
CA ASN A 4 21.25 -31.30 -13.34
C ASN A 4 21.63 -30.81 -11.93
N LEU A 5 21.84 -29.50 -11.79
CA LEU A 5 22.14 -28.83 -10.53
C LEU A 5 20.88 -28.13 -9.99
N ALA A 6 20.45 -28.50 -8.78
CA ALA A 6 19.31 -27.88 -8.09
C ALA A 6 19.72 -27.22 -6.78
N LEU A 7 19.29 -25.98 -6.52
CA LEU A 7 19.38 -25.34 -5.20
C LEU A 7 18.04 -25.45 -4.48
N VAL A 8 18.04 -25.99 -3.25
CA VAL A 8 16.85 -26.06 -2.38
C VAL A 8 17.10 -25.25 -1.13
N THR A 9 16.30 -24.19 -0.90
CA THR A 9 16.48 -23.32 0.27
C THR A 9 15.76 -23.87 1.51
N GLY A 10 16.37 -23.80 2.68
CA GLY A 10 15.78 -24.30 3.93
C GLY A 10 15.71 -25.83 4.02
N SER A 11 16.68 -26.53 3.42
CA SER A 11 16.62 -27.98 3.18
C SER A 11 17.17 -28.88 4.31
N THR A 12 17.30 -28.38 5.54
CA THR A 12 17.72 -29.21 6.69
C THR A 12 16.60 -30.07 7.28
N GLN A 13 15.32 -29.73 7.03
CA GLN A 13 14.16 -30.39 7.62
C GLN A 13 12.89 -30.23 6.78
N GLY A 14 11.86 -31.00 7.10
CA GLY A 14 10.52 -30.86 6.51
C GLY A 14 10.52 -31.00 4.98
N ILE A 15 9.64 -30.22 4.33
CA ILE A 15 9.42 -30.27 2.88
C ILE A 15 10.72 -30.05 2.09
N GLY A 16 11.55 -29.08 2.50
CA GLY A 16 12.82 -28.79 1.83
C GLY A 16 13.80 -29.95 1.85
N LEU A 17 13.85 -30.72 2.96
CA LEU A 17 14.65 -31.93 3.03
C LEU A 17 14.05 -33.06 2.17
N ALA A 18 12.72 -33.23 2.17
CA ALA A 18 12.06 -34.24 1.35
C ALA A 18 12.28 -33.99 -0.15
N VAL A 19 12.09 -32.75 -0.62
CA VAL A 19 12.38 -32.32 -2.01
C VAL A 19 13.86 -32.56 -2.36
N ALA A 20 14.78 -32.19 -1.46
CA ALA A 20 16.21 -32.39 -1.68
C ALA A 20 16.59 -33.87 -1.79
N LYS A 21 16.07 -34.73 -0.89
CA LYS A 21 16.27 -36.18 -0.96
C LYS A 21 15.65 -36.76 -2.24
N GLU A 22 14.44 -36.35 -2.62
CA GLU A 22 13.76 -36.90 -3.80
C GLU A 22 14.44 -36.52 -5.12
N LEU A 23 14.87 -35.26 -5.29
CA LEU A 23 15.64 -34.83 -6.47
C LEU A 23 16.98 -35.58 -6.58
N ALA A 24 17.70 -35.77 -5.46
CA ALA A 24 18.95 -36.52 -5.45
C ALA A 24 18.76 -38.03 -5.71
N ILE A 25 17.74 -38.64 -5.09
CA ILE A 25 17.55 -40.11 -5.09
C ILE A 25 16.78 -40.59 -6.32
N LYS A 26 15.59 -40.04 -6.60
CA LYS A 26 14.72 -40.53 -7.68
C LYS A 26 15.08 -39.95 -9.05
N HIS A 27 15.61 -38.73 -9.08
CA HIS A 27 15.88 -38.00 -10.32
C HIS A 27 17.38 -37.80 -10.63
N ASN A 28 18.27 -38.25 -9.74
CA ASN A 28 19.73 -38.16 -9.89
C ASN A 28 20.24 -36.73 -10.15
N TYR A 29 19.72 -35.73 -9.43
CA TYR A 29 20.25 -34.36 -9.45
C TYR A 29 21.45 -34.22 -8.50
N HIS A 30 22.37 -33.29 -8.81
CA HIS A 30 23.27 -32.74 -7.81
C HIS A 30 22.49 -31.68 -7.03
N VAL A 31 22.23 -31.93 -5.75
CA VAL A 31 21.44 -31.03 -4.91
C VAL A 31 22.34 -30.18 -4.01
N LEU A 32 22.20 -28.87 -4.15
CA LEU A 32 22.75 -27.86 -3.25
C LEU A 32 21.76 -27.60 -2.12
N LEU A 33 22.18 -27.91 -0.90
CA LEU A 33 21.43 -27.70 0.32
C LEU A 33 21.70 -26.26 0.80
N GLY A 34 20.79 -25.33 0.50
CA GLY A 34 20.86 -23.93 0.92
C GLY A 34 20.38 -23.78 2.37
N VAL A 35 21.30 -23.67 3.32
CA VAL A 35 21.01 -23.85 4.75
C VAL A 35 21.75 -22.86 5.65
N ARG A 36 21.14 -22.54 6.81
CA ARG A 36 21.75 -21.70 7.85
C ARG A 36 22.65 -22.49 8.81
N ASN A 37 22.23 -23.70 9.14
CA ASN A 37 23.04 -24.64 9.91
C ASN A 37 23.80 -25.53 8.93
N THR A 38 25.02 -25.12 8.58
CA THR A 38 25.90 -25.84 7.65
C THR A 38 26.17 -27.26 8.12
N LYS A 39 26.53 -27.45 9.39
CA LYS A 39 26.80 -28.77 9.99
C LYS A 39 25.63 -29.76 9.79
N ALA A 40 24.40 -29.35 10.05
CA ALA A 40 23.23 -30.21 9.82
C ALA A 40 23.05 -30.53 8.32
N GLY A 41 23.36 -29.58 7.43
CA GLY A 41 23.44 -29.81 5.99
C GLY A 41 24.56 -30.78 5.59
N GLU A 42 25.71 -30.74 6.26
CA GLU A 42 26.87 -31.60 5.99
C GLU A 42 26.60 -33.05 6.40
N GLU A 43 25.91 -33.26 7.52
CA GLU A 43 25.42 -34.58 7.96
C GLU A 43 24.48 -35.19 6.90
N ILE A 44 23.52 -34.40 6.40
CA ILE A 44 22.57 -34.80 5.35
C ILE A 44 23.27 -35.05 3.99
N ALA A 45 24.21 -34.18 3.61
CA ALA A 45 24.99 -34.34 2.38
C ALA A 45 25.91 -35.57 2.45
N SER A 46 26.50 -35.84 3.61
CA SER A 46 27.32 -37.03 3.85
C SER A 46 26.50 -38.32 3.74
N ASP A 47 25.28 -38.35 4.28
CA ASP A 47 24.32 -39.45 4.12
C ASP A 47 24.00 -39.70 2.64
N LEU A 48 23.58 -38.66 1.89
CA LEU A 48 23.28 -38.78 0.46
C LEU A 48 24.49 -39.25 -0.37
N CYS A 49 25.68 -38.72 -0.11
CA CYS A 49 26.90 -39.11 -0.81
C CYS A 49 27.39 -40.52 -0.48
N LYS A 50 27.22 -41.00 0.77
CA LYS A 50 27.51 -42.40 1.14
C LYS A 50 26.60 -43.39 0.42
N ASN A 51 25.36 -42.99 0.16
CA ASN A 51 24.38 -43.77 -0.60
C ASN A 51 24.51 -43.60 -2.14
N GLY A 52 25.56 -42.93 -2.62
CA GLY A 52 25.89 -42.83 -4.06
C GLY A 52 25.23 -41.67 -4.81
N HIS A 53 24.51 -40.77 -4.13
CA HIS A 53 23.90 -39.58 -4.72
C HIS A 53 24.85 -38.37 -4.63
N GLN A 54 24.53 -37.24 -5.29
CA GLN A 54 25.34 -36.03 -5.20
C GLN A 54 24.64 -34.92 -4.41
N ALA A 55 25.25 -34.53 -3.29
CA ALA A 55 24.80 -33.42 -2.46
C ALA A 55 25.98 -32.48 -2.11
N SER A 56 25.70 -31.22 -1.86
CA SER A 56 26.68 -30.25 -1.34
C SER A 56 25.98 -29.16 -0.53
N VAL A 57 26.66 -28.61 0.45
CA VAL A 57 26.12 -27.54 1.31
C VAL A 57 26.44 -26.18 0.73
N VAL A 58 25.49 -25.25 0.84
CA VAL A 58 25.69 -23.82 0.60
C VAL A 58 25.14 -23.08 1.83
N GLU A 59 26.00 -22.32 2.52
CA GLU A 59 25.56 -21.45 3.61
C GLU A 59 24.65 -20.35 3.05
N LEU A 60 23.42 -20.25 3.57
CA LEU A 60 22.40 -19.34 3.06
C LEU A 60 21.38 -18.98 4.16
N ASP A 61 21.41 -17.73 4.61
CA ASP A 61 20.31 -17.07 5.31
C ASP A 61 19.64 -16.03 4.40
N LEU A 62 18.33 -16.17 4.18
CA LEU A 62 17.56 -15.21 3.39
C LEU A 62 17.41 -13.84 4.08
N THR A 63 17.73 -13.71 5.38
CA THR A 63 17.68 -12.43 6.08
C THR A 63 19.00 -11.63 6.03
N SER A 64 20.04 -12.14 5.37
CA SER A 64 21.33 -11.43 5.17
C SER A 64 21.65 -11.30 3.67
N PRO A 65 21.72 -10.09 3.11
CA PRO A 65 22.20 -9.86 1.75
C PRO A 65 23.62 -10.42 1.53
N GLU A 66 24.48 -10.31 2.53
CA GLU A 66 25.86 -10.79 2.49
C GLU A 66 25.94 -12.32 2.43
N SER A 67 24.99 -13.03 3.04
CA SER A 67 24.85 -14.48 2.92
C SER A 67 24.37 -14.89 1.52
N ILE A 68 23.37 -14.18 0.99
CA ILE A 68 22.88 -14.36 -0.39
C ILE A 68 24.01 -14.15 -1.40
N ASP A 69 24.77 -13.05 -1.30
CA ASP A 69 25.87 -12.74 -2.23
C ASP A 69 27.01 -13.77 -2.15
N LYS A 70 27.37 -14.23 -0.94
CA LYS A 70 28.34 -15.33 -0.76
C LYS A 70 27.85 -16.62 -1.41
N ALA A 71 26.58 -16.98 -1.22
CA ALA A 71 25.98 -18.18 -1.80
C ALA A 71 25.97 -18.11 -3.34
N VAL A 72 25.49 -17.00 -3.92
CA VAL A 72 25.46 -16.76 -5.37
C VAL A 72 26.87 -16.81 -5.95
N LYS A 73 27.83 -16.14 -5.31
CA LYS A 73 29.24 -16.15 -5.72
C LYS A 73 29.81 -17.58 -5.70
N HIS A 74 29.62 -18.33 -4.61
CA HIS A 74 30.10 -19.71 -4.50
C HIS A 74 29.53 -20.60 -5.61
N ILE A 75 28.23 -20.49 -5.91
CA ILE A 75 27.60 -21.28 -6.97
C ILE A 75 28.14 -20.88 -8.35
N SER A 76 28.33 -19.58 -8.59
CA SER A 76 28.92 -19.05 -9.82
C SER A 76 30.36 -19.54 -10.04
N GLU A 77 31.22 -19.45 -9.03
CA GLU A 77 32.64 -19.82 -9.13
C GLU A 77 32.85 -21.34 -9.21
N LYS A 78 32.06 -22.14 -8.48
CA LYS A 78 32.23 -23.59 -8.39
C LYS A 78 31.50 -24.38 -9.48
N TYR A 79 30.36 -23.89 -9.95
CA TYR A 79 29.50 -24.61 -10.90
C TYR A 79 29.20 -23.82 -12.19
N GLY A 80 29.15 -22.48 -12.14
CA GLY A 80 28.97 -21.61 -13.31
C GLY A 80 27.58 -21.60 -13.96
N HIS A 81 26.62 -22.35 -13.42
CA HIS A 81 25.24 -22.49 -13.88
C HIS A 81 24.34 -22.93 -12.72
N LEU A 82 23.02 -22.94 -12.94
CA LEU A 82 22.01 -23.60 -12.10
C LEU A 82 20.87 -24.06 -13.02
N ASP A 83 20.39 -25.30 -12.90
CA ASP A 83 19.27 -25.78 -13.72
C ASP A 83 17.92 -25.57 -13.03
N VAL A 84 17.89 -25.68 -11.70
CA VAL A 84 16.66 -25.60 -10.88
C VAL A 84 16.87 -24.79 -9.60
N LEU A 85 15.90 -23.93 -9.26
CA LEU A 85 15.80 -23.23 -7.98
C LEU A 85 14.49 -23.58 -7.26
N ILE A 86 14.57 -24.11 -6.05
CA ILE A 86 13.42 -24.35 -5.16
C ILE A 86 13.47 -23.35 -3.99
N ASN A 87 12.64 -22.32 -4.09
CA ASN A 87 12.43 -21.33 -3.03
C ASN A 87 11.46 -21.91 -1.99
N ASN A 88 12.00 -22.73 -1.08
CA ASN A 88 11.26 -23.43 -0.02
C ASN A 88 11.35 -22.76 1.36
N ALA A 89 12.47 -22.09 1.68
CA ALA A 89 12.66 -21.46 2.98
C ALA A 89 11.58 -20.39 3.27
N ALA A 90 10.93 -20.51 4.41
CA ALA A 90 9.91 -19.59 4.88
C ALA A 90 9.77 -19.66 6.42
N VAL A 91 9.13 -18.65 6.99
CA VAL A 91 8.65 -18.62 8.37
C VAL A 91 7.14 -18.32 8.40
N LEU A 92 6.49 -18.74 9.47
CA LEU A 92 5.16 -18.34 9.88
C LEU A 92 5.32 -17.88 11.34
N LEU A 93 4.91 -16.64 11.65
CA LEU A 93 5.21 -16.00 12.93
C LEU A 93 3.97 -15.43 13.62
N ASP A 94 2.78 -15.55 13.02
CA ASP A 94 1.55 -14.85 13.44
C ASP A 94 1.00 -15.27 14.82
N PHE A 95 1.52 -16.37 15.39
CA PHE A 95 1.26 -16.81 16.76
C PHE A 95 2.37 -16.45 17.77
N ASP A 96 3.45 -15.80 17.35
CA ASP A 96 4.51 -15.32 18.26
C ASP A 96 4.05 -14.08 19.02
N LYS A 97 3.54 -14.31 20.23
CA LYS A 97 3.07 -13.28 21.16
C LYS A 97 4.16 -12.31 21.64
N GLY A 98 5.44 -12.57 21.33
CA GLY A 98 6.55 -11.68 21.63
C GLY A 98 6.81 -10.61 20.56
N LEU A 99 6.13 -10.66 19.41
CA LEU A 99 6.33 -9.70 18.32
C LEU A 99 5.29 -8.57 18.33
N SER A 100 5.75 -7.35 18.06
CA SER A 100 4.84 -6.28 17.63
C SER A 100 4.28 -6.58 16.24
N THR A 101 3.15 -5.96 15.86
CA THR A 101 2.62 -6.07 14.49
C THR A 101 3.64 -5.66 13.44
N TRP A 102 4.47 -4.64 13.73
CA TRP A 102 5.55 -4.21 12.85
C TRP A 102 6.64 -5.29 12.70
N ASP A 103 7.09 -5.89 13.81
CA ASP A 103 8.09 -6.96 13.80
C ASP A 103 7.57 -8.21 13.08
N LEU A 104 6.31 -8.57 13.32
CA LEU A 104 5.64 -9.71 12.71
C LEU A 104 5.65 -9.58 11.18
N PHE A 105 5.13 -8.47 10.64
CA PHE A 105 5.17 -8.23 9.21
C PHE A 105 6.61 -8.13 8.68
N SER A 106 7.49 -7.39 9.36
CA SER A 106 8.87 -7.18 8.92
C SER A 106 9.66 -8.48 8.82
N LYS A 107 9.63 -9.34 9.84
CA LYS A 107 10.38 -10.60 9.89
C LYS A 107 9.83 -11.63 8.90
N THR A 108 8.50 -11.74 8.81
CA THR A 108 7.83 -12.63 7.84
C THR A 108 8.12 -12.20 6.40
N PHE A 109 7.99 -10.91 6.06
CA PHE A 109 8.28 -10.41 4.70
C PHE A 109 9.77 -10.46 4.35
N THR A 110 10.66 -10.13 5.29
CA THR A 110 12.12 -10.20 5.05
C THR A 110 12.53 -11.60 4.61
N THR A 111 12.06 -12.64 5.31
CA THR A 111 12.38 -14.03 4.97
C THR A 111 11.62 -14.50 3.72
N ASN A 112 10.29 -14.39 3.74
CA ASN A 112 9.44 -15.06 2.75
C ASN A 112 9.45 -14.37 1.39
N VAL A 113 9.64 -13.04 1.35
CA VAL A 113 9.47 -12.22 0.15
C VAL A 113 10.78 -11.55 -0.27
N VAL A 114 11.42 -10.78 0.62
CA VAL A 114 12.59 -9.96 0.26
C VAL A 114 13.79 -10.85 -0.05
N GLY A 115 14.24 -11.68 0.88
CA GLY A 115 15.38 -12.58 0.68
C GLY A 115 15.15 -13.58 -0.45
N THR A 116 13.95 -14.15 -0.52
CA THR A 116 13.49 -15.01 -1.64
C THR A 116 13.60 -14.30 -2.99
N GLY A 117 13.18 -13.04 -3.08
CA GLY A 117 13.27 -12.22 -4.29
C GLY A 117 14.72 -11.87 -4.65
N CYS A 118 15.50 -11.39 -3.70
CA CYS A 118 16.92 -11.05 -3.88
C CYS A 118 17.74 -12.25 -4.35
N LEU A 119 17.63 -13.39 -3.67
CA LEU A 119 18.31 -14.63 -4.09
C LEU A 119 17.90 -15.06 -5.50
N THR A 120 16.61 -15.01 -5.82
CA THR A 120 16.14 -15.40 -7.16
C THR A 120 16.74 -14.50 -8.24
N GLY A 121 16.68 -13.17 -8.04
CA GLY A 121 17.25 -12.18 -8.95
C GLY A 121 18.75 -12.38 -9.17
N SER A 122 19.52 -12.51 -8.09
CA SER A 122 20.98 -12.73 -8.15
C SER A 122 21.37 -14.07 -8.78
N LEU A 123 20.48 -15.08 -8.79
CA LEU A 123 20.70 -16.37 -9.46
C LEU A 123 20.28 -16.39 -10.94
N LEU A 124 19.55 -15.39 -11.46
CA LEU A 124 19.13 -15.37 -12.88
C LEU A 124 20.29 -15.52 -13.88
N PRO A 125 21.48 -14.91 -13.69
CA PRO A 125 22.63 -15.11 -14.58
C PRO A 125 23.22 -16.54 -14.58
N LEU A 126 22.84 -17.38 -13.61
CA LEU A 126 23.21 -18.79 -13.53
C LEU A 126 22.09 -19.69 -14.05
N LEU A 127 20.84 -19.35 -13.76
CA LEU A 127 19.65 -20.03 -14.30
C LEU A 127 19.57 -19.89 -15.83
N ARG A 128 19.95 -18.74 -16.38
CA ARG A 128 20.11 -18.52 -17.84
C ARG A 128 21.24 -19.34 -18.49
N LYS A 129 22.00 -20.12 -17.71
CA LYS A 129 23.06 -21.04 -18.16
C LYS A 129 22.73 -22.51 -17.86
N ALA A 130 21.47 -22.84 -17.54
CA ALA A 130 20.99 -24.21 -17.43
C ALA A 130 21.41 -25.04 -18.66
N LYS A 131 21.92 -26.26 -18.44
CA LYS A 131 22.69 -27.01 -19.45
C LYS A 131 21.89 -28.06 -20.20
N ASN A 132 20.89 -28.65 -19.56
CA ASN A 132 20.19 -29.81 -20.12
C ASN A 132 18.81 -29.48 -20.70
N ALA A 133 18.17 -28.39 -20.24
CA ALA A 133 16.87 -27.86 -20.69
C ALA A 133 16.61 -26.51 -19.98
N PRO A 134 15.60 -25.69 -20.38
CA PRO A 134 15.28 -24.39 -19.78
C PRO A 134 15.17 -24.37 -18.24
N PRO A 135 15.58 -23.28 -17.55
CA PRO A 135 15.60 -23.24 -16.09
C PRO A 135 14.21 -23.45 -15.48
N ARG A 136 14.15 -24.24 -14.38
CA ARG A 136 12.95 -24.35 -13.54
C ARG A 136 13.10 -23.51 -12.27
N ILE A 137 12.06 -22.77 -11.89
CA ILE A 137 11.94 -22.16 -10.55
C ILE A 137 10.62 -22.59 -9.93
N VAL A 138 10.67 -23.14 -8.71
CA VAL A 138 9.49 -23.47 -7.93
C VAL A 138 9.46 -22.64 -6.65
N PHE A 139 8.41 -21.83 -6.50
CA PHE A 139 8.14 -21.08 -5.27
C PHE A 139 7.21 -21.90 -4.37
N VAL A 140 7.64 -22.24 -3.16
CA VAL A 140 6.77 -22.93 -2.19
C VAL A 140 5.89 -21.89 -1.50
N SER A 141 4.67 -21.79 -2.02
CA SER A 141 3.64 -20.87 -1.58
C SER A 141 2.68 -21.55 -0.60
N SER A 142 1.52 -20.94 -0.34
CA SER A 142 0.41 -21.53 0.42
C SER A 142 -0.89 -21.30 -0.33
N VAL A 143 -1.88 -22.18 -0.15
CA VAL A 143 -3.28 -21.96 -0.60
C VAL A 143 -3.85 -20.66 -0.02
N MET A 144 -3.34 -20.24 1.13
CA MET A 144 -3.72 -19.01 1.84
C MET A 144 -3.15 -17.75 1.16
N GLY A 145 -2.13 -17.91 0.29
CA GLY A 145 -1.68 -16.89 -0.66
C GLY A 145 -2.54 -16.76 -1.92
N SER A 146 -3.71 -17.42 -1.98
CA SER A 146 -4.71 -17.24 -3.05
C SER A 146 -5.77 -16.24 -2.60
N LEU A 147 -5.93 -15.16 -3.38
CA LEU A 147 -7.01 -14.20 -3.17
C LEU A 147 -8.41 -14.81 -3.37
N THR A 148 -8.53 -15.94 -4.08
CA THR A 148 -9.82 -16.64 -4.22
C THR A 148 -10.17 -17.44 -2.97
N LYS A 149 -9.17 -18.04 -2.31
CA LYS A 149 -9.37 -18.88 -1.12
C LYS A 149 -9.38 -18.07 0.18
N ALA A 150 -8.76 -16.90 0.21
CA ALA A 150 -8.98 -15.91 1.27
C ALA A 150 -10.45 -15.42 1.30
N THR A 151 -11.14 -15.34 0.16
CA THR A 151 -12.57 -14.98 0.06
C THR A 151 -13.52 -16.19 0.10
N ASP A 152 -13.08 -17.33 0.64
CA ASP A 152 -13.84 -18.57 0.64
C ASP A 152 -14.18 -19.00 2.08
N GLU A 153 -15.31 -18.51 2.57
CA GLU A 153 -15.84 -18.73 3.93
C GLU A 153 -15.96 -20.22 4.30
N THR A 154 -16.05 -21.13 3.32
CA THR A 154 -16.11 -22.57 3.58
C THR A 154 -14.75 -23.20 3.89
N THR A 155 -13.67 -22.42 3.89
CA THR A 155 -12.31 -22.93 4.16
C THR A 155 -12.01 -22.96 5.66
N ILE A 156 -11.37 -24.04 6.11
CA ILE A 156 -11.02 -24.27 7.53
C ILE A 156 -10.06 -23.21 8.13
N TYR A 157 -9.47 -22.37 7.29
CA TYR A 157 -8.54 -21.31 7.67
C TYR A 157 -9.14 -19.89 7.55
N TYR A 158 -10.38 -19.73 7.08
CA TYR A 158 -11.00 -18.41 6.87
C TYR A 158 -11.03 -17.54 8.14
N ASN A 159 -11.30 -18.16 9.30
CA ASN A 159 -11.39 -17.48 10.59
C ASN A 159 -10.07 -17.49 11.39
N ILE A 160 -8.91 -17.74 10.75
CA ILE A 160 -7.61 -17.81 11.45
C ILE A 160 -6.70 -16.67 10.97
N ASP A 161 -6.28 -15.82 11.92
CA ASP A 161 -5.46 -14.64 11.64
C ASP A 161 -3.99 -15.01 11.35
N TYR A 162 -3.71 -15.29 10.07
CA TYR A 162 -2.37 -15.45 9.51
C TYR A 162 -1.95 -14.24 8.64
N LYS A 163 -2.45 -13.04 8.96
CA LYS A 163 -2.32 -11.80 8.16
C LYS A 163 -0.94 -11.53 7.54
N SER A 164 0.17 -11.81 8.24
CA SER A 164 1.51 -11.55 7.70
C SER A 164 2.01 -12.70 6.82
N TYR A 165 1.73 -13.94 7.20
CA TYR A 165 2.06 -15.13 6.40
C TYR A 165 1.31 -15.13 5.07
N ASP A 166 0.00 -14.90 5.09
CA ASP A 166 -0.87 -14.97 3.92
C ASP A 166 -0.54 -13.86 2.91
N ALA A 167 -0.36 -12.63 3.38
CA ALA A 167 0.12 -11.53 2.56
C ALA A 167 1.52 -11.82 1.98
N SER A 168 2.42 -12.47 2.75
CA SER A 168 3.73 -12.87 2.23
C SER A 168 3.64 -13.95 1.15
N LYS A 169 2.72 -14.91 1.27
CA LYS A 169 2.53 -15.97 0.26
C LYS A 169 1.78 -15.47 -0.98
N ALA A 170 0.88 -14.50 -0.85
CA ALA A 170 0.34 -13.74 -1.98
C ALA A 170 1.43 -12.94 -2.70
N ALA A 171 2.36 -12.31 -1.98
CA ALA A 171 3.51 -11.63 -2.57
C ALA A 171 4.48 -12.61 -3.28
N VAL A 172 4.73 -13.79 -2.72
CA VAL A 172 5.48 -14.87 -3.38
C VAL A 172 4.81 -15.32 -4.69
N ASN A 173 3.48 -15.42 -4.73
CA ASN A 173 2.74 -15.70 -5.96
C ASN A 173 2.90 -14.59 -7.02
N MET A 174 3.12 -13.33 -6.62
CA MET A 174 3.46 -12.24 -7.55
C MET A 174 4.93 -12.28 -7.99
N LEU A 175 5.88 -12.60 -7.09
CA LEU A 175 7.29 -12.81 -7.45
C LEU A 175 7.44 -13.90 -8.53
N MET A 176 6.70 -15.01 -8.38
CA MET A 176 6.61 -16.08 -9.37
C MET A 176 6.22 -15.53 -10.76
N LEU A 177 5.15 -14.74 -10.85
CA LEU A 177 4.72 -14.12 -12.11
C LEU A 177 5.70 -13.08 -12.68
N ASN A 178 6.54 -12.47 -11.83
CA ASN A 178 7.58 -11.55 -12.26
C ASN A 178 8.75 -12.31 -12.88
N PHE A 179 9.36 -13.25 -12.16
CA PHE A 179 10.47 -14.05 -12.68
C PHE A 179 10.08 -14.96 -13.85
N ALA A 180 8.80 -15.37 -13.93
CA ALA A 180 8.25 -16.08 -15.10
C ALA A 180 8.19 -15.21 -16.37
N ARG A 181 8.04 -13.88 -16.24
CA ARG A 181 8.18 -12.95 -17.37
C ARG A 181 9.65 -12.72 -17.71
N GLU A 182 10.51 -12.63 -16.70
CA GLU A 182 11.93 -12.34 -16.85
C GLU A 182 12.75 -13.51 -17.45
N LEU A 183 12.31 -14.76 -17.31
CA LEU A 183 12.92 -15.93 -17.96
C LEU A 183 12.13 -16.44 -19.18
N HIS A 184 11.17 -15.66 -19.69
CA HIS A 184 10.32 -16.06 -20.82
C HIS A 184 11.10 -16.25 -22.13
N ASP A 185 12.13 -15.42 -22.36
CA ASP A 185 13.01 -15.46 -23.54
C ASP A 185 13.86 -16.74 -23.63
N VAL A 186 14.17 -17.36 -22.49
CA VAL A 186 14.88 -18.65 -22.40
C VAL A 186 13.92 -19.83 -22.13
N GLY A 187 12.61 -19.65 -22.29
CA GLY A 187 11.60 -20.71 -22.13
C GLY A 187 11.38 -21.19 -20.69
N GLY A 188 11.80 -20.41 -19.68
CA GLY A 188 11.85 -20.82 -18.27
C GLY A 188 10.49 -21.25 -17.68
N LYS A 189 10.53 -22.29 -16.85
CA LYS A 189 9.34 -22.86 -16.18
C LYS A 189 9.30 -22.39 -14.73
N VAL A 190 8.54 -21.34 -14.49
CA VAL A 190 8.47 -20.68 -13.19
C VAL A 190 7.04 -20.81 -12.66
N ASN A 191 6.87 -21.50 -11.53
CA ASN A 191 5.55 -21.86 -10.98
C ASN A 191 5.53 -21.74 -9.45
N SER A 192 4.33 -21.57 -8.88
CA SER A 192 4.10 -21.65 -7.44
C SER A 192 3.47 -23.01 -7.09
N VAL A 193 3.86 -23.57 -5.94
CA VAL A 193 3.27 -24.81 -5.41
C VAL A 193 2.82 -24.61 -3.97
N CYS A 194 1.59 -25.02 -3.66
CA CYS A 194 1.13 -25.25 -2.30
C CYS A 194 1.42 -26.72 -1.93
N PRO A 195 2.19 -26.99 -0.86
CA PRO A 195 2.47 -28.35 -0.38
C PRO A 195 1.30 -28.95 0.43
N GLY A 196 0.23 -28.19 0.67
CA GLY A 196 -0.84 -28.53 1.60
C GLY A 196 -0.45 -28.34 3.07
N LEU A 197 -1.25 -28.90 3.99
CA LEU A 197 -0.88 -28.99 5.40
C LEU A 197 0.05 -30.18 5.59
N VAL A 198 1.28 -29.91 6.05
CA VAL A 198 2.37 -30.90 6.17
C VAL A 198 2.96 -30.85 7.57
N LYS A 199 3.23 -32.00 8.18
CA LYS A 199 3.86 -32.13 9.51
C LYS A 199 5.31 -31.66 9.47
N THR A 200 5.55 -30.43 9.94
CA THR A 200 6.87 -29.77 10.00
C THR A 200 6.91 -28.83 11.20
N GLY A 201 8.09 -28.30 11.54
CA GLY A 201 8.22 -27.25 12.55
C GLY A 201 7.41 -25.97 12.23
N LEU A 202 7.18 -25.64 10.96
CA LEU A 202 6.40 -24.46 10.55
C LEU A 202 4.90 -24.61 10.82
N SER A 203 4.40 -25.85 10.89
CA SER A 203 3.00 -26.18 11.23
C SER A 203 2.84 -26.68 12.67
N GLY A 204 3.86 -26.57 13.52
CA GLY A 204 3.86 -27.17 14.86
C GLY A 204 3.64 -28.69 14.87
N TYR A 205 3.96 -29.38 13.77
CA TYR A 205 3.69 -30.81 13.54
C TYR A 205 2.20 -31.22 13.63
N HIS A 206 1.29 -30.29 13.28
CA HIS A 206 -0.17 -30.49 13.36
C HIS A 206 -0.69 -31.86 12.91
N GLU A 207 -1.55 -32.49 13.71
CA GLU A 207 -1.96 -33.90 13.55
C GLU A 207 -2.60 -34.23 12.20
N TRP A 208 -3.41 -33.33 11.65
CA TRP A 208 -4.03 -33.48 10.33
C TRP A 208 -3.08 -33.27 9.15
N GLY A 209 -1.81 -32.91 9.40
CA GLY A 209 -0.81 -32.73 8.36
C GLY A 209 -0.36 -34.05 7.72
N THR A 210 -0.09 -34.01 6.42
CA THR A 210 0.55 -35.08 5.66
C THR A 210 2.06 -35.19 5.99
N SER A 211 2.74 -36.22 5.52
CA SER A 211 4.20 -36.33 5.70
C SER A 211 4.96 -35.37 4.76
N PRO A 212 6.22 -35.01 5.08
CA PRO A 212 7.06 -34.15 4.23
C PRO A 212 7.18 -34.59 2.77
N GLU A 213 7.16 -35.90 2.53
CA GLU A 213 7.28 -36.52 1.21
C GLU A 213 6.04 -36.23 0.35
N VAL A 214 4.83 -36.36 0.92
CA VAL A 214 3.57 -36.00 0.25
C VAL A 214 3.50 -34.51 -0.06
N GLY A 215 4.11 -33.67 0.80
CA GLY A 215 4.28 -32.24 0.53
C GLY A 215 5.31 -31.92 -0.56
N ALA A 216 6.25 -32.82 -0.84
CA ALA A 216 7.29 -32.67 -1.84
C ALA A 216 6.83 -33.03 -3.26
N GLU A 217 5.90 -34.00 -3.40
CA GLU A 217 5.42 -34.56 -4.68
C GLU A 217 5.23 -33.50 -5.78
N ARG A 218 4.39 -32.48 -5.53
CA ARG A 218 4.07 -31.44 -6.52
C ARG A 218 5.24 -30.48 -6.77
N ILE A 219 6.08 -30.23 -5.76
CA ILE A 219 7.27 -29.37 -5.90
C ILE A 219 8.28 -30.07 -6.83
N VAL A 220 8.55 -31.35 -6.59
CA VAL A 220 9.41 -32.19 -7.43
C VAL A 220 8.84 -32.32 -8.84
N GLN A 221 7.52 -32.49 -8.99
CA GLN A 221 6.88 -32.53 -10.30
C GLN A 221 7.07 -31.24 -11.12
N MET A 222 7.00 -30.05 -10.47
CA MET A 222 7.27 -28.78 -11.15
C MET A 222 8.77 -28.53 -11.38
N ALA A 223 9.63 -29.03 -10.49
CA ALA A 223 11.09 -28.95 -10.61
C ALA A 223 11.64 -29.78 -11.78
N THR A 224 11.02 -30.94 -12.05
CA THR A 224 11.45 -31.93 -13.05
C THR A 224 10.65 -31.88 -14.35
N ILE A 225 9.78 -30.87 -14.50
CA ILE A 225 8.81 -30.77 -15.59
C ILE A 225 9.48 -30.64 -16.98
N GLY A 226 8.85 -31.22 -18.01
CA GLY A 226 9.34 -31.17 -19.40
C GLY A 226 9.27 -29.78 -20.05
N GLU A 227 9.83 -29.66 -21.26
CA GLU A 227 9.90 -28.39 -21.99
C GLU A 227 8.53 -27.88 -22.46
N ASP A 228 7.56 -28.77 -22.68
CA ASP A 228 6.15 -28.42 -22.92
C ASP A 228 5.37 -28.12 -21.62
N GLY A 229 6.01 -28.21 -20.46
CA GLY A 229 5.37 -28.06 -19.16
C GLY A 229 4.82 -26.66 -18.88
N PRO A 230 3.77 -26.53 -18.04
CA PRO A 230 3.25 -25.23 -17.58
C PRO A 230 4.32 -24.30 -16.97
N THR A 231 4.06 -23.01 -17.13
CA THR A 231 4.77 -21.88 -16.50
C THR A 231 3.73 -20.82 -16.16
N ARG A 232 3.94 -20.04 -15.09
CA ARG A 232 2.98 -19.08 -14.50
C ARG A 232 1.78 -19.70 -13.77
N THR A 233 1.82 -20.98 -13.42
CA THR A 233 0.72 -21.65 -12.68
C THR A 233 0.93 -21.62 -11.16
N PHE A 234 -0.16 -21.80 -10.42
CA PHE A 234 -0.17 -22.11 -8.99
C PHE A 234 -0.89 -23.44 -8.80
N SER A 235 -0.36 -24.36 -7.99
CA SER A 235 -0.94 -25.71 -7.90
C SER A 235 -0.65 -26.42 -6.60
N ASP A 236 -1.44 -27.44 -6.27
CA ASP A 236 -1.12 -28.44 -5.26
C ASP A 236 -1.07 -29.84 -5.92
N ARG A 237 -1.03 -30.92 -5.12
CA ARG A 237 -1.05 -32.30 -5.61
C ARG A 237 -2.33 -32.67 -6.38
N ASN A 238 -3.42 -31.95 -6.17
CA ASN A 238 -4.74 -32.24 -6.74
C ASN A 238 -4.95 -31.53 -8.09
N GLY A 239 -4.24 -30.42 -8.35
CA GLY A 239 -4.28 -29.72 -9.63
C GLY A 239 -3.91 -28.24 -9.56
N GLU A 240 -4.35 -27.45 -10.54
CA GLU A 240 -4.17 -26.00 -10.53
C GLU A 240 -5.09 -25.33 -9.50
N LEU A 241 -4.52 -24.45 -8.68
CA LEU A 241 -5.21 -23.65 -7.68
C LEU A 241 -5.44 -22.23 -8.23
N PRO A 242 -6.58 -21.59 -7.94
CA PRO A 242 -6.86 -20.24 -8.42
C PRO A 242 -5.91 -19.22 -7.77
N LEU A 243 -5.21 -18.42 -8.58
CA LEU A 243 -4.33 -17.34 -8.09
C LEU A 243 -5.11 -16.10 -7.63
N ILE A 244 -5.91 -15.54 -8.55
CA ILE A 244 -6.60 -14.27 -8.42
C ILE A 244 -8.09 -14.56 -8.25
N ALA A 245 -8.75 -13.86 -7.32
CA ALA A 245 -10.21 -13.87 -7.20
C ALA A 245 -10.86 -13.53 -8.55
N LYS A 246 -11.45 -14.53 -9.20
CA LYS A 246 -12.42 -14.30 -10.27
C LYS A 246 -13.65 -13.73 -9.60
N THR A 247 -13.95 -12.45 -9.82
CA THR A 247 -15.15 -11.79 -9.31
C THR A 247 -16.36 -12.67 -9.60
N LYS A 248 -17.05 -13.14 -8.55
CA LYS A 248 -18.31 -13.89 -8.73
C LYS A 248 -19.30 -12.95 -9.41
N CYS A 249 -19.97 -13.45 -10.45
CA CYS A 249 -21.06 -12.72 -11.09
C CYS A 249 -22.28 -12.82 -10.18
N ASP A 250 -22.55 -11.75 -9.45
CA ASP A 250 -23.68 -11.53 -8.54
C ASP A 250 -24.98 -11.16 -9.27
N PHE A 251 -24.86 -10.56 -10.47
CA PHE A 251 -25.99 -10.31 -11.37
C PHE A 251 -26.86 -11.56 -11.57
N GLY A 252 -28.12 -11.51 -11.09
CA GLY A 252 -29.15 -12.53 -11.32
C GLY A 252 -29.67 -12.62 -12.76
N GLN A 253 -28.98 -11.99 -13.70
CA GLN A 253 -29.27 -11.91 -15.14
C GLN A 253 -27.95 -12.17 -15.90
N PRO A 254 -27.97 -12.70 -17.14
CA PRO A 254 -26.76 -12.90 -17.94
C PRO A 254 -26.06 -11.56 -18.22
N CYS A 255 -24.92 -11.31 -17.57
CA CYS A 255 -24.14 -10.10 -17.81
C CYS A 255 -23.60 -10.07 -19.25
N SER A 256 -23.29 -8.88 -19.77
CA SER A 256 -22.85 -8.66 -21.16
C SER A 256 -21.69 -9.58 -21.59
N ARG A 257 -20.83 -9.99 -20.66
CA ARG A 257 -19.69 -10.91 -20.89
C ARG A 257 -20.12 -12.37 -21.09
N CYS A 258 -21.21 -12.81 -20.49
CA CYS A 258 -21.80 -14.14 -20.71
C CYS A 258 -22.61 -14.15 -22.01
N THR A 259 -23.45 -13.14 -22.21
CA THR A 259 -24.26 -12.95 -23.43
C THR A 259 -23.40 -12.87 -24.69
N LYS A 260 -22.28 -12.13 -24.65
CA LYS A 260 -21.31 -12.01 -25.75
C LYS A 260 -20.42 -13.25 -25.95
N LYS A 261 -20.60 -14.30 -25.13
CA LYS A 261 -19.87 -15.59 -25.23
C LYS A 261 -20.79 -16.81 -25.38
N ASP A 262 -22.10 -16.59 -25.48
CA ASP A 262 -23.14 -17.62 -25.51
C ASP A 262 -23.03 -18.63 -24.34
N LEU A 263 -22.63 -18.14 -23.15
CA LEU A 263 -22.47 -18.95 -21.95
C LEU A 263 -23.76 -18.93 -21.13
N ARG A 264 -24.44 -20.08 -21.06
CA ARG A 264 -25.66 -20.27 -20.27
C ARG A 264 -25.40 -19.97 -18.79
N CYS A 265 -26.05 -18.94 -18.26
CA CYS A 265 -25.96 -18.59 -16.84
C CYS A 265 -26.57 -19.70 -15.97
N THR A 266 -25.78 -20.26 -15.05
CA THR A 266 -26.18 -21.38 -14.18
C THR A 266 -26.98 -20.98 -12.95
N PHE A 267 -27.17 -19.67 -12.72
CA PHE A 267 -27.84 -19.12 -11.53
C PHE A 267 -29.22 -18.49 -11.81
N GLY A 268 -29.74 -18.61 -13.04
CA GLY A 268 -31.07 -18.11 -13.39
C GLY A 268 -32.18 -18.88 -12.65
N ARG A 269 -32.87 -18.24 -11.71
CA ARG A 269 -34.20 -18.67 -11.27
C ARG A 269 -35.19 -18.61 -12.45
N PRO A 270 -36.22 -19.46 -12.50
CA PRO A 270 -37.21 -19.43 -13.57
C PRO A 270 -37.94 -18.08 -13.61
N ILE A 271 -38.14 -17.55 -14.82
CA ILE A 271 -38.83 -16.28 -15.04
C ILE A 271 -40.35 -16.53 -15.01
N CYS A 272 -41.04 -15.98 -14.02
CA CYS A 272 -42.50 -15.93 -14.02
C CYS A 272 -43.00 -14.85 -14.98
N ASN A 273 -43.24 -15.23 -16.24
CA ASN A 273 -43.94 -14.39 -17.21
C ASN A 273 -45.46 -14.47 -16.96
N GLY A 274 -46.08 -13.37 -16.56
CA GLY A 274 -47.53 -13.24 -16.40
C GLY A 274 -47.92 -11.82 -16.03
N ALA A 275 -49.00 -11.32 -16.61
CA ALA A 275 -49.47 -9.95 -16.39
C ALA A 275 -50.81 -9.92 -15.63
N ALA A 276 -50.98 -8.85 -14.85
CA ALA A 276 -52.24 -8.31 -14.33
C ALA A 276 -53.01 -9.05 -13.21
N THR A 277 -53.42 -8.22 -12.23
CA THR A 277 -54.65 -8.26 -11.42
C THR A 277 -54.84 -9.27 -10.26
N SER A 278 -55.66 -8.80 -9.30
CA SER A 278 -56.20 -9.46 -8.08
C SER A 278 -55.22 -9.88 -6.97
N LEU A 279 -55.56 -9.47 -5.74
CA LEU A 279 -55.27 -10.26 -4.54
C LEU A 279 -56.31 -11.40 -4.50
N GLU A 280 -55.89 -12.65 -4.29
CA GLU A 280 -56.43 -13.47 -3.19
C GLU A 280 -55.63 -14.77 -2.93
N HIS A 281 -55.44 -15.01 -1.63
CA HIS A 281 -55.18 -16.24 -0.85
C HIS A 281 -54.70 -17.59 -1.44
N CYS A 282 -53.82 -18.22 -0.64
CA CYS A 282 -53.56 -19.68 -0.51
C CYS A 282 -52.85 -20.43 -1.67
N GLN A 283 -52.19 -21.58 -1.43
CA GLN A 283 -52.11 -22.38 -0.18
C GLN A 283 -50.71 -22.99 0.08
N ASP A 284 -50.55 -23.54 1.28
CA ASP A 284 -49.35 -24.18 1.83
C ASP A 284 -48.79 -25.36 1.01
N LEU A 285 -47.52 -25.71 1.28
CA LEU A 285 -47.23 -27.08 1.73
C LEU A 285 -45.89 -27.17 2.49
N ASN A 286 -46.00 -27.21 3.81
CA ASN A 286 -45.00 -27.76 4.73
C ASN A 286 -45.78 -28.44 5.86
N PRO A 287 -45.48 -29.69 6.27
CA PRO A 287 -45.39 -29.91 7.71
C PRO A 287 -44.48 -31.07 8.19
N ARG A 288 -44.23 -31.05 9.52
CA ARG A 288 -43.79 -32.13 10.43
C ARG A 288 -42.27 -32.34 10.58
N THR A 289 -41.73 -32.51 11.79
CA THR A 289 -42.33 -32.51 13.16
C THR A 289 -41.34 -32.03 14.23
N SER A 290 -41.83 -31.82 15.46
CA SER A 290 -41.08 -31.29 16.61
C SER A 290 -41.29 -32.12 17.90
N ASN A 291 -40.59 -31.71 18.97
CA ASN A 291 -40.74 -32.07 20.40
C ASN A 291 -39.96 -33.29 20.93
N GLU A 292 -38.99 -33.02 21.81
CA GLU A 292 -38.97 -33.35 23.26
C GLU A 292 -37.85 -32.46 23.88
N LEU A 293 -38.01 -31.54 24.85
CA LEU A 293 -38.58 -31.47 26.22
C LEU A 293 -37.62 -31.88 27.35
N GLU A 294 -37.73 -31.17 28.49
CA GLU A 294 -37.06 -31.35 29.81
C GLU A 294 -35.56 -30.94 29.94
N ALA A 295 -35.09 -30.33 31.04
CA ALA A 295 -35.78 -29.74 32.22
C ALA A 295 -34.91 -28.78 33.08
N VAL A 296 -35.57 -27.71 33.60
CA VAL A 296 -35.45 -27.10 34.97
C VAL A 296 -34.13 -26.44 35.47
N ASN A 297 -34.21 -25.09 35.63
CA ASN A 297 -33.86 -24.19 36.77
C ASN A 297 -32.51 -24.32 37.57
N GLU A 298 -32.02 -23.42 38.45
CA GLU A 298 -32.58 -22.27 39.23
C GLU A 298 -31.61 -21.06 39.46
N PHE A 299 -32.15 -19.83 39.43
CA PHE A 299 -32.04 -18.70 40.40
C PHE A 299 -30.76 -17.85 40.69
N ILE A 300 -30.93 -16.50 40.57
CA ILE A 300 -30.62 -15.40 41.56
C ILE A 300 -29.13 -15.11 41.94
N SER A 301 -28.61 -13.88 42.13
CA SER A 301 -29.09 -12.47 41.98
C SER A 301 -27.94 -11.47 41.70
N TYR A 302 -28.29 -10.21 41.41
CA TYR A 302 -27.40 -9.04 41.58
C TYR A 302 -27.05 -8.78 43.05
N GLU A 303 -25.92 -8.12 43.32
CA GLU A 303 -25.88 -6.88 44.12
C GLU A 303 -24.56 -6.10 43.96
N THR A 304 -24.63 -4.77 44.17
CA THR A 304 -23.49 -3.83 44.29
C THR A 304 -23.72 -2.96 45.51
N PRO A 305 -22.67 -2.52 46.25
CA PRO A 305 -22.59 -1.07 46.48
C PRO A 305 -21.18 -0.46 46.65
N SER A 306 -21.13 0.86 46.41
CA SER A 306 -20.36 1.91 47.10
C SER A 306 -18.81 1.91 47.18
N ALA A 307 -18.25 3.08 46.88
CA ALA A 307 -16.91 3.58 47.25
C ALA A 307 -16.96 4.21 48.69
N PRO A 308 -15.99 5.00 49.23
CA PRO A 308 -14.80 5.61 48.60
C PRO A 308 -13.50 5.78 49.45
N LEU A 309 -12.50 6.45 48.84
CA LEU A 309 -11.36 7.18 49.45
C LEU A 309 -10.29 6.42 50.27
N GLY A 310 -9.03 6.84 50.07
CA GLY A 310 -7.85 6.42 50.84
C GLY A 310 -6.57 6.87 50.14
N LEU A 311 -5.70 7.59 50.84
CA LEU A 311 -4.38 8.05 50.36
C LEU A 311 -3.33 7.69 51.42
N ASP A 312 -2.06 7.94 51.09
CA ASP A 312 -0.86 7.84 51.93
C ASP A 312 -0.32 6.42 52.26
N ASP A 313 0.97 6.21 51.99
CA ASP A 313 1.95 6.00 53.08
C ASP A 313 3.42 6.18 52.61
N PHE A 314 4.17 7.00 53.37
CA PHE A 314 5.64 7.10 53.61
C PHE A 314 6.66 6.68 52.51
N THR A 315 7.49 7.59 51.97
CA THR A 315 8.82 8.10 52.47
C THR A 315 9.96 7.03 52.54
N ASN A 316 11.26 7.34 52.51
CA ASN A 316 11.96 8.62 52.73
C ASN A 316 13.34 8.70 52.05
N ASP A 317 13.91 9.92 52.04
CA ASP A 317 15.34 10.29 52.21
C ASP A 317 15.96 11.28 51.19
N PHE A 318 16.81 12.14 51.76
CA PHE A 318 17.51 13.35 51.27
C PHE A 318 18.84 13.40 52.09
N ILE A 319 19.99 14.00 51.74
CA ILE A 319 20.22 15.37 51.24
C ILE A 319 21.74 15.56 50.89
N SER A 320 22.08 16.27 49.79
CA SER A 320 23.27 17.19 49.63
C SER A 320 24.75 16.68 49.74
N PRO A 321 25.80 17.52 49.48
CA PRO A 321 26.02 18.36 48.27
C PRO A 321 27.51 18.50 47.76
N LEU A 322 27.71 19.18 46.61
CA LEU A 322 28.80 20.14 46.24
C LEU A 322 30.29 19.77 46.46
N THR A 323 31.15 19.59 45.43
CA THR A 323 32.01 20.60 44.71
C THR A 323 32.98 19.83 43.74
N THR A 324 33.84 20.36 42.83
CA THR A 324 34.34 21.71 42.43
C THR A 324 34.77 21.75 40.93
N ASP A 325 35.33 22.88 40.44
CA ASP A 325 36.10 23.11 39.18
C ASP A 325 37.45 23.83 39.57
N PRO A 326 38.44 24.29 38.72
CA PRO A 326 38.48 24.46 37.24
C PRO A 326 39.83 24.24 36.48
N SER A 327 39.85 24.65 35.19
CA SER A 327 41.01 25.01 34.30
C SER A 327 41.79 23.87 33.57
N GLY A 328 42.35 24.07 32.35
CA GLY A 328 42.29 25.21 31.39
C GLY A 328 43.25 25.06 30.17
N LEU A 329 43.26 26.07 29.27
CA LEU A 329 44.20 26.36 28.15
C LEU A 329 44.07 25.67 26.76
N MET A 330 44.62 26.36 25.75
CA MET A 330 44.73 26.19 24.26
C MET A 330 46.03 26.96 23.82
N PRO A 331 46.54 27.04 22.55
CA PRO A 331 45.92 26.74 21.23
C PRO A 331 46.83 26.16 20.07
N ALA A 332 46.20 25.92 18.91
CA ALA A 332 46.60 26.14 17.49
C ALA A 332 47.93 25.63 16.84
N SER A 333 47.79 24.98 15.67
CA SER A 333 48.49 25.28 14.37
C SER A 333 47.96 24.39 13.22
N LEU A 334 48.28 24.73 11.95
CA LEU A 334 47.94 23.97 10.73
C LEU A 334 49.22 23.41 10.07
N ASP A 335 49.12 22.30 9.30
CA ASP A 335 49.70 22.27 7.94
C ASP A 335 49.12 21.13 7.02
N MET A 336 49.64 21.02 5.78
CA MET A 336 49.00 20.41 4.59
C MET A 336 49.28 18.91 4.25
N PHE A 337 48.31 18.26 3.57
CA PHE A 337 48.37 17.27 2.44
C PHE A 337 49.45 16.14 2.43
N GLN A 338 49.20 14.87 2.03
CA GLN A 338 48.03 14.16 1.43
C GLN A 338 48.12 12.61 1.69
N PRO A 339 47.48 11.69 0.92
CA PRO A 339 46.51 10.73 1.45
C PRO A 339 47.06 9.36 1.90
N SER A 340 46.32 8.68 2.78
CA SER A 340 46.46 7.25 3.08
C SER A 340 45.08 6.59 3.26
N ILE A 341 44.99 5.28 2.98
CA ILE A 341 43.73 4.52 2.96
C ILE A 341 43.55 3.73 4.25
N THR A 342 42.48 3.99 5.00
CA THR A 342 41.92 3.09 6.04
C THR A 342 40.40 3.23 6.14
N ASN A 343 39.72 2.16 6.53
CA ASN A 343 38.30 2.16 6.87
C ASN A 343 38.03 2.97 8.15
N ASP A 344 36.93 3.73 8.19
CA ASP A 344 35.84 3.54 9.15
C ASP A 344 34.77 4.65 9.05
N MET A 345 33.54 4.30 8.66
CA MET A 345 32.36 5.11 9.00
C MET A 345 31.72 4.56 10.27
N GLN A 346 32.38 4.78 11.41
CA GLN A 346 31.77 4.58 12.73
C GLN A 346 30.66 5.63 12.94
N ILE A 347 29.41 5.26 12.65
CA ILE A 347 28.24 6.06 13.07
C ILE A 347 28.11 5.94 14.59
N ARG A 348 28.81 6.81 15.32
CA ARG A 348 28.74 6.91 16.77
C ARG A 348 27.41 7.47 17.22
N VAL A 349 26.42 6.60 17.41
CA VAL A 349 25.23 6.92 18.21
C VAL A 349 25.66 6.93 19.69
N PRO A 350 25.56 8.06 20.42
CA PRO A 350 25.90 8.09 21.83
C PRO A 350 24.79 7.42 22.66
N PRO A 351 25.11 6.46 23.55
CA PRO A 351 24.10 5.85 24.42
C PRO A 351 23.69 6.85 25.50
N ARG A 352 22.58 7.56 25.30
CA ARG A 352 21.92 8.28 26.40
C ARG A 352 21.16 7.29 27.27
N SER A 353 21.69 7.05 28.47
CA SER A 353 21.05 6.24 29.50
C SER A 353 19.62 6.72 29.80
N LEU A 354 18.66 5.80 29.86
CA LEU A 354 17.33 6.08 30.43
C LEU A 354 17.40 6.09 31.96
N SER A 355 18.12 7.08 32.52
CA SER A 355 18.33 7.22 33.97
C SER A 355 18.35 8.68 34.43
N SER A 356 17.37 9.48 33.99
CA SER A 356 17.09 10.80 34.57
C SER A 356 15.59 11.00 34.72
N LYS A 357 15.10 11.03 35.97
CA LYS A 357 13.81 11.65 36.28
C LYS A 357 13.97 13.16 36.06
N GLY A 358 13.50 13.64 34.92
CA GLY A 358 13.36 15.05 34.58
C GLY A 358 11.98 15.26 33.95
N ASP A 359 11.32 16.37 34.28
CA ASP A 359 9.89 16.53 34.05
C ASP A 359 9.46 16.38 32.59
N LEU A 360 8.22 15.89 32.41
CA LEU A 360 7.46 15.89 31.16
C LEU A 360 7.00 17.32 30.76
N THR A 361 7.86 18.31 30.96
CA THR A 361 7.62 19.68 30.51
C THR A 361 7.80 19.76 29.00
N ARG A 362 6.70 20.05 28.28
CA ARG A 362 6.69 20.25 26.81
C ARG A 362 7.63 21.40 26.42
N VAL A 363 8.86 21.08 26.00
CA VAL A 363 9.74 22.05 25.33
C VAL A 363 9.13 22.44 23.99
N SER A 364 8.86 23.74 23.80
CA SER A 364 8.10 24.24 22.65
C SER A 364 8.95 24.29 21.36
N ASN A 365 9.00 23.17 20.65
CA ASN A 365 9.62 23.05 19.32
C ASN A 365 8.65 23.32 18.15
N ARG A 366 7.47 23.93 18.38
CA ARG A 366 6.37 24.04 17.38
C ARG A 366 6.82 24.62 16.03
N LEU A 367 7.75 25.58 16.00
CA LEU A 367 8.14 26.25 14.76
C LEU A 367 8.89 25.31 13.79
N SER A 368 9.72 24.40 14.29
CA SER A 368 10.50 23.48 13.45
C SER A 368 9.66 22.30 12.94
N SER A 369 8.63 21.86 13.69
CA SER A 369 7.66 20.89 13.18
C SER A 369 6.72 21.51 12.13
N MET A 370 6.27 22.75 12.32
CA MET A 370 5.52 23.50 11.29
C MET A 370 6.32 23.62 9.99
N GLN A 371 7.59 24.04 10.07
CA GLN A 371 8.49 24.12 8.90
C GLN A 371 8.85 22.75 8.31
N HIS A 372 8.72 21.65 9.05
CA HIS A 372 8.86 20.31 8.46
C HIS A 372 7.61 19.91 7.68
N ALA A 373 6.42 20.10 8.25
CA ALA A 373 5.16 19.77 7.60
C ALA A 373 4.85 20.65 6.37
N SER A 374 5.21 21.94 6.38
CA SER A 374 5.06 22.79 5.17
C SER A 374 5.90 22.24 4.01
N ARG A 375 7.15 21.80 4.28
CA ARG A 375 8.01 21.14 3.28
C ARG A 375 7.45 19.82 2.78
N VAL A 376 6.80 19.01 3.64
CA VAL A 376 6.14 17.77 3.21
C VAL A 376 4.94 18.07 2.30
N ILE A 377 4.08 19.03 2.67
CA ILE A 377 2.98 19.49 1.80
C ILE A 377 3.53 20.01 0.47
N MET A 378 4.55 20.86 0.48
CA MET A 378 5.17 21.39 -0.75
C MET A 378 5.73 20.30 -1.66
N GLN A 379 6.39 19.27 -1.10
CA GLN A 379 6.84 18.10 -1.87
C GLN A 379 5.67 17.34 -2.52
N MET A 380 4.51 17.27 -1.86
CA MET A 380 3.30 16.66 -2.43
C MET A 380 2.66 17.56 -3.52
N LEU A 381 2.59 18.87 -3.31
CA LEU A 381 2.05 19.83 -4.30
C LEU A 381 2.92 19.92 -5.56
N TYR A 382 4.26 19.88 -5.42
CA TYR A 382 5.17 19.91 -6.57
C TYR A 382 5.11 18.63 -7.44
N ALA A 383 4.42 17.57 -7.01
CA ALA A 383 4.08 16.44 -7.86
C ALA A 383 2.91 16.74 -8.83
N TYR A 384 2.05 17.74 -8.56
CA TYR A 384 0.82 17.98 -9.32
C TYR A 384 1.07 18.39 -10.79
N PRO A 385 2.07 19.22 -11.13
CA PRO A 385 2.46 19.44 -12.53
C PRO A 385 2.84 18.16 -13.30
N GLN A 386 3.37 17.13 -12.62
CA GLN A 386 3.71 15.82 -13.22
C GLN A 386 2.48 14.89 -13.30
N MET A 387 1.53 15.02 -12.38
CA MET A 387 0.26 14.28 -12.37
C MET A 387 -0.60 14.57 -13.62
N MET A 388 -0.52 15.79 -14.16
CA MET A 388 -1.15 16.17 -15.44
C MET A 388 -0.66 15.38 -16.66
N LEU A 389 0.47 14.66 -16.61
CA LEU A 389 1.01 13.95 -17.78
C LEU A 389 0.10 12.81 -18.30
N ARG A 390 -0.88 12.35 -17.52
CA ARG A 390 -1.88 11.33 -17.92
C ARG A 390 -3.23 11.66 -17.30
N ARG A 391 -4.33 11.51 -18.06
CA ARG A 391 -5.70 11.79 -17.57
C ARG A 391 -6.06 10.99 -16.30
N GLN A 392 -5.66 9.72 -16.26
CA GLN A 392 -5.90 8.81 -15.14
C GLN A 392 -5.07 9.11 -13.89
N THR A 393 -4.13 10.06 -13.96
CA THR A 393 -3.29 10.48 -12.83
C THR A 393 -3.47 11.95 -12.47
N PHE A 394 -4.53 12.60 -12.96
CA PHE A 394 -4.79 14.02 -12.69
C PHE A 394 -4.74 14.37 -11.18
N PRO A 395 -4.30 15.59 -10.83
CA PRO A 395 -4.32 16.11 -9.47
C PRO A 395 -5.70 15.93 -8.80
N PRO A 396 -5.78 15.66 -7.48
CA PRO A 396 -6.99 15.22 -6.79
C PRO A 396 -8.10 16.28 -6.64
N PHE A 397 -8.01 17.39 -7.36
CA PHE A 397 -9.06 18.40 -7.51
C PHE A 397 -9.65 18.46 -8.93
N ILE A 398 -8.99 17.82 -9.93
CA ILE A 398 -9.44 17.72 -11.33
C ILE A 398 -9.92 16.28 -11.56
N HIS A 399 -11.19 16.08 -11.90
CA HIS A 399 -11.78 14.73 -11.98
C HIS A 399 -11.16 13.88 -13.12
N PRO A 400 -10.61 12.67 -12.83
CA PRO A 400 -9.87 11.89 -13.83
C PRO A 400 -10.77 11.25 -14.88
N HIS A 401 -12.01 10.89 -14.51
CA HIS A 401 -13.03 10.38 -15.43
C HIS A 401 -13.86 11.54 -15.96
N TRP A 402 -13.24 12.38 -16.79
CA TRP A 402 -13.95 13.48 -17.45
C TRP A 402 -15.04 12.92 -18.37
N HIS A 403 -16.28 13.40 -18.21
CA HIS A 403 -17.50 12.82 -18.78
C HIS A 403 -17.75 13.16 -20.27
N LEU A 404 -16.81 13.86 -20.92
CA LEU A 404 -16.83 14.17 -22.36
C LEU A 404 -15.76 13.35 -23.07
N GLU A 405 -16.07 12.84 -24.26
CA GLU A 405 -15.15 12.04 -25.09
C GLU A 405 -13.84 12.80 -25.38
N THR A 406 -13.95 14.09 -25.63
CA THR A 406 -12.84 15.03 -25.81
C THR A 406 -12.56 15.82 -24.54
N LEU A 407 -11.29 15.91 -24.17
CA LEU A 407 -10.83 16.79 -23.09
C LEU A 407 -10.97 18.27 -23.52
N PRO A 408 -11.43 19.20 -22.66
CA PRO A 408 -11.53 20.62 -22.98
C PRO A 408 -10.19 21.27 -23.37
N GLU A 409 -10.22 22.29 -24.24
CA GLU A 409 -9.05 23.06 -24.73
C GLU A 409 -8.10 23.43 -23.58
N THR A 410 -8.64 24.06 -22.52
CA THR A 410 -7.88 24.50 -21.34
C THR A 410 -7.12 23.37 -20.63
N LEU A 411 -7.73 22.20 -20.43
CA LEU A 411 -7.04 21.06 -19.84
C LEU A 411 -6.04 20.42 -20.83
N GLY A 412 -6.37 20.36 -22.12
CA GLY A 412 -5.46 19.88 -23.16
C GLY A 412 -4.17 20.70 -23.25
N ASN A 413 -4.30 22.02 -23.28
CA ASN A 413 -3.17 22.96 -23.28
C ASN A 413 -2.34 22.81 -22.00
N CYS A 414 -2.98 22.65 -20.83
CA CYS A 414 -2.27 22.40 -19.57
C CYS A 414 -1.48 21.08 -19.60
N ILE A 415 -2.01 19.98 -20.17
CA ILE A 415 -1.22 18.74 -20.35
C ILE A 415 0.04 19.02 -21.19
N SER A 416 -0.09 19.74 -22.30
CA SER A 416 1.05 20.06 -23.17
C SER A 416 2.10 20.95 -22.47
N VAL A 417 1.65 21.94 -21.69
CA VAL A 417 2.53 22.76 -20.84
C VAL A 417 3.20 21.92 -19.75
N SER A 418 2.49 20.97 -19.13
CA SER A 418 3.06 20.01 -18.17
C SER A 418 4.07 19.04 -18.80
N GLN A 419 3.87 18.61 -20.04
CA GLN A 419 4.85 17.79 -20.77
C GLN A 419 6.13 18.57 -21.07
N LEU A 420 5.98 19.82 -21.55
CA LEU A 420 7.11 20.74 -21.75
C LEU A 420 7.81 21.07 -20.43
N PHE A 421 7.06 21.25 -19.34
CA PHE A 421 7.62 21.41 -17.99
C PHE A 421 8.43 20.17 -17.59
N ALA A 422 7.85 18.96 -17.67
CA ALA A 422 8.52 17.72 -17.27
C ALA A 422 9.81 17.41 -18.06
N THR A 423 9.92 17.89 -19.30
CA THR A 423 11.06 17.65 -20.19
C THR A 423 11.95 18.89 -20.43
N ARG A 424 11.76 19.96 -19.65
CA ARG A 424 12.46 21.24 -19.83
C ARG A 424 13.97 21.13 -19.63
N THR A 425 14.70 21.92 -20.41
CA THR A 425 16.13 22.21 -20.26
C THR A 425 16.31 23.71 -19.99
N PRO A 426 17.50 24.20 -19.60
CA PRO A 426 17.74 25.63 -19.44
C PRO A 426 17.38 26.45 -20.69
N GLU A 427 17.56 25.88 -21.88
CA GLU A 427 17.30 26.51 -23.17
C GLU A 427 15.80 26.53 -23.53
N THR A 428 15.02 25.52 -23.09
CA THR A 428 13.57 25.47 -23.35
C THR A 428 12.72 26.11 -22.25
N ARG A 429 13.28 26.37 -21.06
CA ARG A 429 12.62 27.10 -19.95
C ARG A 429 12.02 28.48 -20.38
N PRO A 430 12.67 29.33 -21.20
CA PRO A 430 12.06 30.56 -21.70
C PRO A 430 10.93 30.34 -22.74
N PHE A 431 10.82 29.15 -23.34
CA PHE A 431 9.68 28.80 -24.20
C PHE A 431 8.48 28.35 -23.36
N LEU A 432 8.69 27.51 -22.34
CA LEU A 432 7.67 27.13 -21.35
C LEU A 432 6.91 28.36 -20.80
N TRP A 433 7.63 29.36 -20.29
CA TRP A 433 6.99 30.51 -19.66
C TRP A 433 6.30 31.45 -20.66
N ARG A 434 6.64 31.39 -21.95
CA ARG A 434 5.86 32.04 -23.02
C ARG A 434 4.57 31.30 -23.33
N MET A 435 4.55 29.96 -23.26
CA MET A 435 3.32 29.19 -23.40
C MET A 435 2.35 29.42 -22.23
N VAL A 436 2.87 29.51 -21.00
CA VAL A 436 2.06 29.89 -19.82
C VAL A 436 1.46 31.29 -19.99
N ALA A 437 2.26 32.30 -20.35
CA ALA A 437 1.77 33.66 -20.56
C ALA A 437 0.76 33.78 -21.72
N ALA A 438 0.88 32.95 -22.77
CA ALA A 438 -0.09 32.91 -23.86
C ALA A 438 -1.45 32.31 -23.41
N GLU A 439 -1.44 31.35 -22.48
CA GLU A 439 -2.66 30.85 -21.84
C GLU A 439 -3.28 31.88 -20.90
N GLU A 440 -2.47 32.61 -20.10
CA GLU A 440 -2.97 33.72 -19.28
C GLU A 440 -3.70 34.79 -20.14
N GLU A 441 -3.11 35.18 -21.27
CA GLU A 441 -3.71 36.14 -22.19
C GLU A 441 -4.97 35.55 -22.87
N ARG A 442 -4.98 34.26 -23.23
CA ARG A 442 -6.18 33.56 -23.71
C ARG A 442 -7.30 33.58 -22.67
N PHE A 443 -6.98 33.38 -21.39
CA PHE A 443 -7.96 33.46 -20.31
C PHE A 443 -8.51 34.87 -20.11
N ARG A 444 -7.63 35.88 -20.02
CA ARG A 444 -8.00 37.29 -19.86
C ARG A 444 -8.85 37.79 -21.04
N GLY A 445 -8.43 37.51 -22.27
CA GLY A 445 -9.14 37.93 -23.50
C GLY A 445 -10.48 37.22 -23.74
N LYS A 446 -10.66 35.97 -23.27
CA LYS A 446 -11.94 35.23 -23.35
C LYS A 446 -12.82 35.35 -22.10
N LEU A 447 -12.37 36.04 -21.03
CA LEU A 447 -13.00 36.01 -19.70
C LEU A 447 -14.52 36.23 -19.71
N HIS A 448 -15.03 37.20 -20.46
CA HIS A 448 -16.47 37.50 -20.51
C HIS A 448 -17.31 36.50 -21.32
N THR A 449 -16.67 35.56 -22.04
CA THR A 449 -17.33 34.56 -22.90
C THR A 449 -17.46 33.17 -22.28
N PHE A 450 -16.68 32.87 -21.23
CA PHE A 450 -16.67 31.55 -20.61
C PHE A 450 -17.93 31.28 -19.77
N SER A 451 -18.39 30.03 -19.81
CA SER A 451 -19.35 29.49 -18.84
C SER A 451 -18.71 29.31 -17.45
N PRO A 452 -19.50 29.16 -16.37
CA PRO A 452 -18.96 28.88 -15.04
C PRO A 452 -18.09 27.62 -14.97
N ARG A 453 -18.38 26.59 -15.78
CA ARG A 453 -17.56 25.37 -15.87
C ARG A 453 -16.20 25.65 -16.51
N GLU A 454 -16.16 26.44 -17.57
CA GLU A 454 -14.90 26.85 -18.21
C GLU A 454 -14.06 27.76 -17.32
N MET A 455 -14.67 28.70 -16.59
CA MET A 455 -13.96 29.52 -15.60
C MET A 455 -13.34 28.67 -14.50
N HIS A 456 -14.06 27.66 -14.00
CA HIS A 456 -13.51 26.71 -13.03
C HIS A 456 -12.30 25.94 -13.59
N LEU A 457 -12.38 25.41 -14.82
CA LEU A 457 -11.24 24.79 -15.50
C LEU A 457 -10.05 25.74 -15.67
N CYS A 458 -10.29 27.04 -15.89
CA CYS A 458 -9.22 28.04 -15.93
C CYS A 458 -8.57 28.21 -14.55
N LEU A 459 -9.35 28.27 -13.46
CA LEU A 459 -8.81 28.33 -12.09
C LEU A 459 -7.97 27.09 -11.74
N GLU A 460 -8.44 25.89 -12.09
CA GLU A 460 -7.69 24.65 -11.90
C GLU A 460 -6.31 24.69 -12.59
N VAL A 461 -6.27 25.15 -13.84
CA VAL A 461 -5.04 25.27 -14.63
C VAL A 461 -4.13 26.38 -14.10
N MET A 462 -4.68 27.52 -13.67
CA MET A 462 -3.91 28.58 -13.02
C MET A 462 -3.24 28.11 -11.73
N ILE A 463 -3.89 27.27 -10.93
CA ILE A 463 -3.30 26.64 -9.74
C ILE A 463 -2.10 25.77 -10.12
N ILE A 464 -2.18 24.99 -11.21
CA ILE A 464 -1.05 24.19 -11.70
C ILE A 464 0.11 25.07 -12.20
N TYR A 465 -0.17 26.18 -12.90
CA TYR A 465 0.87 27.11 -13.34
C TYR A 465 1.53 27.86 -12.16
N MET A 466 0.78 28.19 -11.10
CA MET A 466 1.35 28.71 -9.85
C MET A 466 2.26 27.67 -9.18
N MET A 467 1.85 26.41 -9.09
CA MET A 467 2.69 25.32 -8.55
C MET A 467 3.98 25.12 -9.35
N MET A 468 3.93 25.18 -10.69
CA MET A 468 5.14 25.17 -11.53
C MET A 468 6.06 26.35 -11.18
N SER A 469 5.51 27.57 -11.09
CA SER A 469 6.27 28.79 -10.80
C SER A 469 6.94 28.75 -9.42
N MET A 470 6.24 28.28 -8.39
CA MET A 470 6.76 28.12 -7.03
C MET A 470 7.86 27.05 -6.95
N SER A 471 7.73 25.95 -7.71
CA SER A 471 8.71 24.86 -7.73
C SER A 471 10.06 25.23 -8.35
N GLU A 472 10.14 26.33 -9.09
CA GLU A 472 11.34 26.77 -9.81
C GLU A 472 11.62 28.28 -9.68
N PRO A 473 12.17 28.76 -8.55
CA PRO A 473 12.62 30.14 -8.45
C PRO A 473 13.67 30.49 -9.53
N ASP A 474 13.51 31.66 -10.14
CA ASP A 474 14.48 32.31 -11.03
C ASP A 474 14.37 33.84 -10.91
N SER A 475 15.22 34.59 -11.62
CA SER A 475 15.23 36.06 -11.55
C SER A 475 13.91 36.73 -11.98
N GLY A 476 13.01 36.00 -12.66
CA GLY A 476 11.67 36.47 -13.02
C GLY A 476 10.52 35.73 -12.31
N SER A 477 10.78 34.81 -11.38
CA SER A 477 9.72 34.00 -10.75
C SER A 477 8.78 34.84 -9.90
N ASN A 478 9.26 35.92 -9.27
CA ASN A 478 8.41 36.77 -8.42
C ASN A 478 7.40 37.56 -9.25
N GLU A 479 7.83 38.20 -10.34
CA GLU A 479 6.93 38.92 -11.26
C GLU A 479 5.94 37.94 -11.91
N ARG A 480 6.42 36.81 -12.42
CA ARG A 480 5.59 35.73 -13.00
C ARG A 480 4.52 35.25 -12.02
N THR A 481 4.89 35.04 -10.76
CA THR A 481 3.98 34.56 -9.72
C THR A 481 2.94 35.63 -9.38
N SER A 482 3.31 36.92 -9.30
CA SER A 482 2.35 38.02 -9.14
C SER A 482 1.29 38.01 -10.24
N ARG A 483 1.72 38.00 -11.51
CA ARG A 483 0.79 37.99 -12.66
C ARG A 483 -0.13 36.77 -12.68
N LEU A 484 0.39 35.59 -12.31
CA LEU A 484 -0.41 34.37 -12.16
C LEU A 484 -1.47 34.51 -11.05
N PHE A 485 -1.11 35.08 -9.89
CA PHE A 485 -2.08 35.37 -8.82
C PHE A 485 -3.13 36.40 -9.27
N GLU A 486 -2.73 37.50 -9.91
CA GLU A 486 -3.63 38.52 -10.45
C GLU A 486 -4.60 37.94 -11.50
N THR A 487 -4.11 37.07 -12.39
CA THR A 487 -4.93 36.35 -13.38
C THR A 487 -5.93 35.43 -12.67
N ALA A 488 -5.50 34.68 -11.64
CA ALA A 488 -6.35 33.78 -10.88
C ALA A 488 -7.41 34.53 -10.05
N GLU A 489 -7.07 35.66 -9.43
CA GLU A 489 -7.99 36.50 -8.66
C GLU A 489 -9.07 37.13 -9.55
N LEU A 490 -8.70 37.62 -10.75
CA LEU A 490 -9.62 38.16 -11.74
C LEU A 490 -10.63 37.10 -12.22
N ILE A 491 -10.17 35.89 -12.54
CA ILE A 491 -11.04 34.77 -12.93
C ILE A 491 -11.90 34.34 -11.73
N GLY A 492 -11.33 34.31 -10.51
CA GLY A 492 -12.00 33.90 -9.28
C GLY A 492 -13.15 34.81 -8.90
N SER A 493 -12.94 36.13 -8.96
CA SER A 493 -13.96 37.14 -8.71
C SER A 493 -15.13 36.98 -9.69
N ARG A 494 -14.82 36.86 -10.99
CA ARG A 494 -15.84 36.68 -12.04
C ARG A 494 -16.56 35.33 -11.96
N PHE A 495 -15.89 34.28 -11.48
CA PHE A 495 -16.50 32.98 -11.20
C PHE A 495 -17.49 33.06 -10.03
N LEU A 496 -17.13 33.76 -8.94
CA LEU A 496 -18.02 33.96 -7.79
C LEU A 496 -19.27 34.79 -8.14
N GLU A 497 -19.14 35.81 -9.01
CA GLU A 497 -20.28 36.55 -9.56
C GLU A 497 -21.31 35.66 -10.30
N LEU A 498 -20.85 34.57 -10.92
CA LEU A 498 -21.70 33.69 -11.75
C LEU A 498 -22.13 32.40 -11.05
N ALA A 499 -21.36 31.91 -10.07
CA ALA A 499 -21.55 30.59 -9.44
C ALA A 499 -21.77 30.67 -7.91
N GLY A 500 -21.75 31.87 -7.33
CA GLY A 500 -21.94 32.13 -5.91
C GLY A 500 -20.80 31.63 -5.01
N ASN A 501 -20.94 31.89 -3.72
CA ASN A 501 -20.03 31.41 -2.67
C ASN A 501 -20.10 29.87 -2.50
N TYR A 502 -19.22 29.33 -1.67
CA TYR A 502 -18.93 27.90 -1.59
C TYR A 502 -20.09 27.03 -1.06
N SER A 503 -20.73 26.30 -1.98
CA SER A 503 -21.34 24.98 -1.75
C SER A 503 -22.48 24.83 -0.70
N THR A 504 -23.16 25.89 -0.29
CA THR A 504 -24.45 25.74 0.42
C THR A 504 -25.56 25.16 -0.47
N SER A 505 -25.37 25.17 -1.80
CA SER A 505 -26.34 24.72 -2.78
C SER A 505 -26.75 23.25 -2.64
N GLU A 506 -25.83 22.34 -2.32
CA GLU A 506 -26.16 20.90 -2.16
C GLU A 506 -27.04 20.60 -0.92
N LEU A 507 -27.05 21.49 0.07
CA LEU A 507 -27.94 21.37 1.24
C LEU A 507 -29.35 21.90 0.98
N SER A 508 -29.55 22.65 -0.12
CA SER A 508 -30.85 23.20 -0.53
C SER A 508 -31.43 22.51 -1.77
N GLU A 509 -30.59 22.04 -2.69
CA GLU A 509 -30.97 21.36 -3.93
C GLU A 509 -30.04 20.15 -4.16
N PRO A 510 -30.55 18.90 -4.06
CA PRO A 510 -29.75 17.72 -4.37
C PRO A 510 -29.42 17.67 -5.87
N ASN A 511 -28.13 17.53 -6.21
CA ASN A 511 -27.66 17.56 -7.60
C ASN A 511 -28.43 16.60 -8.51
N LEU A 512 -29.00 17.14 -9.60
CA LEU A 512 -29.81 16.37 -10.55
C LEU A 512 -28.98 15.36 -11.37
N THR A 513 -27.67 15.57 -11.53
CA THR A 513 -26.78 14.64 -12.25
C THR A 513 -25.41 14.47 -11.57
N TRP A 514 -24.74 13.36 -11.91
CA TRP A 514 -23.34 13.13 -11.54
C TRP A 514 -22.39 14.21 -12.10
N GLN A 515 -22.72 14.83 -13.25
CA GLN A 515 -21.91 15.91 -13.84
C GLN A 515 -22.01 17.22 -13.04
N ASP A 516 -23.12 17.44 -12.34
CA ASP A 516 -23.31 18.57 -11.43
C ASP A 516 -22.60 18.31 -10.11
N TRP A 517 -22.70 17.10 -9.58
CA TRP A 517 -21.94 16.70 -8.39
C TRP A 517 -20.42 16.75 -8.61
N ILE A 518 -19.89 16.26 -9.75
CA ILE A 518 -18.45 16.38 -10.07
C ILE A 518 -18.04 17.85 -10.03
N PHE A 519 -18.85 18.77 -10.59
CA PHE A 519 -18.55 20.19 -10.61
C PHE A 519 -18.59 20.82 -9.20
N ALA A 520 -19.57 20.46 -8.36
CA ALA A 520 -19.63 20.90 -6.97
C ALA A 520 -18.46 20.35 -6.13
N GLU A 521 -18.11 19.07 -6.29
CA GLU A 521 -17.00 18.42 -5.60
C GLU A 521 -15.63 18.98 -6.04
N SER A 522 -15.45 19.28 -7.33
CA SER A 522 -14.24 19.95 -7.85
C SER A 522 -14.09 21.35 -7.22
N ARG A 523 -15.20 22.11 -7.08
CA ARG A 523 -15.19 23.41 -6.36
C ARG A 523 -14.78 23.25 -4.91
N ARG A 524 -15.33 22.27 -4.17
CA ARG A 524 -14.93 21.97 -2.78
C ARG A 524 -13.44 21.66 -2.68
N ARG A 525 -12.96 20.75 -3.53
CA ARG A 525 -11.57 20.30 -3.55
C ARG A 525 -10.60 21.44 -3.86
N MET A 526 -10.92 22.28 -4.84
CA MET A 526 -10.17 23.50 -5.15
C MET A 526 -10.13 24.48 -3.96
N SER A 527 -11.22 24.61 -3.20
CA SER A 527 -11.30 25.50 -2.03
C SER A 527 -10.45 25.00 -0.86
N CYS A 528 -10.51 23.69 -0.56
CA CYS A 528 -9.64 23.07 0.44
C CYS A 528 -8.16 23.12 0.03
N LEU A 529 -7.85 22.97 -1.27
CA LEU A 529 -6.49 23.15 -1.79
C LEU A 529 -5.99 24.58 -1.63
N TRP A 530 -6.83 25.59 -1.86
CA TRP A 530 -6.48 26.99 -1.61
C TRP A 530 -6.18 27.25 -0.14
N LEU A 531 -6.95 26.66 0.77
CA LEU A 531 -6.65 26.70 2.21
C LEU A 531 -5.29 26.05 2.52
N ILE A 532 -5.00 24.85 1.99
CA ILE A 532 -3.70 24.17 2.18
C ILE A 532 -2.53 25.06 1.71
N ILE A 533 -2.64 25.67 0.53
CA ILE A 533 -1.64 26.59 -0.01
C ILE A 533 -1.48 27.83 0.89
N GLY A 534 -2.59 28.42 1.34
CA GLY A 534 -2.60 29.53 2.29
C GLY A 534 -1.92 29.19 3.62
N CYS A 535 -2.15 27.99 4.16
CA CYS A 535 -1.49 27.49 5.37
C CYS A 535 0.03 27.37 5.19
N VAL A 536 0.50 26.85 4.05
CA VAL A 536 1.94 26.77 3.74
C VAL A 536 2.56 28.16 3.63
N ILE A 537 1.95 29.06 2.86
CA ILE A 537 2.44 30.44 2.68
C ILE A 537 2.50 31.18 4.03
N THR A 538 1.53 30.95 4.92
CA THR A 538 1.49 31.46 6.30
C THR A 538 2.69 30.95 7.13
N ILE A 539 2.98 29.65 7.06
CA ILE A 539 4.08 29.01 7.81
C ILE A 539 5.44 29.49 7.30
N GLU A 540 5.62 29.57 5.98
CA GLU A 540 6.91 29.94 5.37
C GLU A 540 7.25 31.44 5.53
N ASN A 541 6.25 32.32 5.44
CA ASN A 541 6.47 33.77 5.57
C ASN A 541 6.36 34.28 7.03
N GLY A 542 5.95 33.44 7.98
CA GLY A 542 5.79 33.79 9.41
C GLY A 542 4.69 34.83 9.71
N LYS A 543 3.96 35.29 8.69
CA LYS A 543 2.83 36.24 8.82
C LYS A 543 1.56 35.45 9.08
N LYS A 544 0.81 35.77 10.13
CA LYS A 544 -0.55 35.25 10.33
C LYS A 544 -1.42 35.67 9.14
N CYS A 545 -2.01 34.71 8.43
CA CYS A 545 -3.07 35.00 7.48
C CYS A 545 -4.29 35.58 8.23
N SER A 546 -5.02 36.48 7.58
CA SER A 546 -6.32 36.96 8.05
C SER A 546 -7.35 35.84 7.91
N ILE A 547 -7.44 34.97 8.92
CA ILE A 547 -8.41 33.87 8.96
C ILE A 547 -9.82 34.46 8.78
N CYS A 548 -10.48 34.10 7.69
CA CYS A 548 -11.86 34.50 7.43
C CYS A 548 -12.78 33.78 8.44
N SER A 549 -13.75 34.50 9.01
CA SER A 549 -14.68 34.01 10.03
C SER A 549 -15.42 32.74 9.60
N ASP A 550 -15.70 32.64 8.31
CA ASP A 550 -16.62 31.65 7.73
C ASP A 550 -15.88 30.35 7.34
N MET A 551 -14.59 30.22 7.66
CA MET A 551 -13.81 29.00 7.37
C MET A 551 -14.38 27.75 8.05
N CYS A 552 -15.07 27.86 9.19
CA CYS A 552 -15.67 26.70 9.85
C CYS A 552 -16.78 26.04 9.03
N SER A 553 -17.49 26.78 8.16
CA SER A 553 -18.49 26.24 7.24
C SER A 553 -17.91 25.86 5.87
N LEU A 554 -16.58 25.92 5.69
CA LEU A 554 -15.93 25.38 4.50
C LEU A 554 -16.23 23.87 4.41
N PRO A 555 -16.84 23.38 3.32
CA PRO A 555 -17.14 21.97 3.18
C PRO A 555 -15.86 21.15 2.97
N LEU A 556 -15.84 19.92 3.48
CA LEU A 556 -14.76 18.97 3.25
C LEU A 556 -14.87 18.30 1.87
N PRO A 557 -13.77 17.75 1.33
CA PRO A 557 -13.84 16.81 0.20
C PRO A 557 -14.63 15.55 0.58
N SER A 558 -15.44 15.06 -0.35
CA SER A 558 -16.10 13.76 -0.25
C SER A 558 -15.08 12.61 -0.27
N SER A 559 -15.53 11.40 0.08
CA SER A 559 -14.65 10.22 0.13
C SER A 559 -13.93 9.94 -1.19
N ARG A 560 -12.75 9.35 -1.09
CA ARG A 560 -11.91 8.96 -2.22
C ARG A 560 -12.64 8.03 -3.20
N LEU A 561 -13.46 7.11 -2.69
CA LEU A 561 -14.23 6.18 -3.53
C LEU A 561 -15.26 6.94 -4.38
N LEU A 562 -15.97 7.90 -3.78
CA LEU A 562 -16.96 8.71 -4.48
C LEU A 562 -16.33 9.62 -5.56
N TRP A 563 -15.10 10.09 -5.34
CA TRP A 563 -14.34 10.92 -6.27
C TRP A 563 -13.56 10.15 -7.35
N GLU A 564 -13.13 8.90 -7.08
CA GLU A 564 -12.44 8.06 -8.07
C GLU A 564 -13.39 7.17 -8.90
N ALA A 565 -14.70 7.26 -8.64
CA ALA A 565 -15.76 6.56 -9.37
C ALA A 565 -15.65 6.76 -10.90
N ARG A 566 -15.93 5.69 -11.65
CA ARG A 566 -15.69 5.58 -13.10
C ARG A 566 -16.96 5.52 -13.92
N SER A 567 -18.10 5.37 -13.25
CA SER A 567 -19.43 5.27 -13.86
C SER A 567 -20.49 5.90 -12.95
N LEU A 568 -21.63 6.22 -13.56
CA LEU A 568 -22.81 6.73 -12.84
C LEU A 568 -23.32 5.72 -11.79
N GLU A 569 -23.29 4.42 -12.12
CA GLU A 569 -23.74 3.33 -11.24
C GLU A 569 -22.84 3.18 -10.00
N GLU A 570 -21.51 3.22 -10.21
CA GLU A 570 -20.50 3.20 -9.14
C GLU A 570 -20.63 4.44 -8.24
N TRP A 571 -20.77 5.63 -8.81
CA TRP A 571 -21.00 6.86 -8.05
C TRP A 571 -22.33 6.82 -7.27
N GLN A 572 -23.43 6.36 -7.87
CA GLN A 572 -24.71 6.21 -7.16
C GLN A 572 -24.60 5.24 -5.98
N THR A 573 -23.87 4.14 -6.15
CA THR A 573 -23.64 3.13 -5.10
C THR A 573 -22.82 3.73 -3.94
N GLU A 574 -21.68 4.33 -4.24
CA GLU A 574 -20.82 4.99 -3.24
C GLU A 574 -21.54 6.18 -2.56
N LYS A 575 -22.38 6.92 -3.29
CA LYS A 575 -23.15 8.05 -2.75
C LYS A 575 -24.15 7.59 -1.71
N ALA A 576 -24.86 6.48 -1.96
CA ALA A 576 -25.79 5.89 -1.00
C ALA A 576 -25.08 5.45 0.29
N PHE A 577 -23.92 4.78 0.18
CA PHE A 577 -23.11 4.41 1.35
C PHE A 577 -22.57 5.63 2.10
N PHE A 578 -22.09 6.65 1.39
CA PHE A 578 -21.59 7.89 1.98
C PHE A 578 -22.69 8.61 2.77
N ASP A 579 -23.89 8.78 2.20
CA ASP A 579 -25.00 9.47 2.85
C ASP A 579 -25.57 8.68 4.05
N MET A 580 -25.52 7.33 4.01
CA MET A 580 -25.84 6.49 5.16
C MET A 580 -24.81 6.56 6.30
N SER A 581 -23.57 6.98 6.04
CA SER A 581 -22.47 6.91 7.02
C SER A 581 -22.42 8.05 8.04
N CYS A 582 -23.30 9.06 7.93
CA CYS A 582 -23.25 10.31 8.69
C CYS A 582 -21.84 10.96 8.67
N PRO A 583 -21.32 11.30 7.47
CA PRO A 583 -19.94 11.72 7.28
C PRO A 583 -19.71 13.12 7.88
N MET A 584 -18.45 13.43 8.23
CA MET A 584 -18.08 14.82 8.52
C MET A 584 -18.12 15.63 7.23
N ILE A 585 -18.90 16.72 7.23
CA ILE A 585 -19.16 17.53 6.02
C ILE A 585 -18.50 18.92 6.05
N THR A 586 -18.20 19.48 7.22
CA THR A 586 -17.54 20.79 7.35
C THR A 586 -16.17 20.74 8.02
N LEU A 587 -15.34 21.73 7.73
CA LEU A 587 -14.05 21.94 8.37
C LEU A 587 -14.19 22.14 9.90
N GLY A 588 -15.28 22.77 10.35
CA GLY A 588 -15.60 22.90 11.76
C GLY A 588 -15.71 21.56 12.48
N GLU A 589 -16.45 20.60 11.89
CA GLU A 589 -16.57 19.24 12.44
C GLU A 589 -15.23 18.51 12.51
N LEU A 590 -14.37 18.66 11.49
CA LEU A 590 -13.02 18.06 11.52
C LEU A 590 -12.15 18.66 12.62
N VAL A 591 -12.23 19.98 12.85
CA VAL A 591 -11.52 20.65 13.96
C VAL A 591 -12.06 20.18 15.31
N GLU A 592 -13.39 20.08 15.45
CA GLU A 592 -14.04 19.61 16.68
C GLU A 592 -13.71 18.14 17.01
N ALA A 593 -13.81 17.24 16.04
CA ALA A 593 -13.49 15.82 16.21
C ALA A 593 -12.01 15.62 16.59
N LYS A 594 -11.09 16.41 16.01
CA LYS A 594 -9.66 16.39 16.36
C LYS A 594 -9.36 17.00 17.73
N ALA A 595 -10.06 18.06 18.13
CA ALA A 595 -9.95 18.62 19.47
C ALA A 595 -10.47 17.64 20.55
N ASN A 596 -11.55 16.92 20.24
CA ASN A 596 -12.21 15.98 21.13
C ASN A 596 -11.79 14.50 20.91
N ALA A 597 -10.65 14.24 20.27
CA ALA A 597 -10.22 12.88 19.88
C ALA A 597 -9.99 11.88 21.03
N GLY A 598 -10.06 12.32 22.30
CA GLY A 598 -10.14 11.44 23.48
C GLY A 598 -11.54 10.88 23.76
N ASN A 599 -12.57 11.38 23.09
CA ASN A 599 -13.96 10.93 23.20
C ASN A 599 -14.24 9.83 22.15
N PRO A 600 -14.62 8.60 22.54
CA PRO A 600 -14.78 7.47 21.60
C PRO A 600 -15.62 7.72 20.33
N PRO A 601 -16.81 8.38 20.37
CA PRO A 601 -17.55 8.69 19.13
C PRO A 601 -16.80 9.66 18.20
N GLU A 602 -16.10 10.65 18.72
CA GLU A 602 -15.33 11.61 17.90
C GLU A 602 -14.07 10.96 17.32
N ALA A 603 -13.41 10.09 18.09
CA ALA A 603 -12.34 9.24 17.56
C ALA A 603 -12.84 8.33 16.43
N GLN A 604 -14.05 7.78 16.52
CA GLN A 604 -14.66 6.97 15.46
C GLN A 604 -15.03 7.82 14.22
N ARG A 605 -15.60 9.02 14.40
CA ARG A 605 -15.88 9.95 13.30
C ARG A 605 -14.60 10.32 12.53
N LEU A 606 -13.52 10.63 13.27
CA LEU A 606 -12.21 10.92 12.69
C LEU A 606 -11.64 9.72 11.93
N GLN A 607 -11.65 8.52 12.52
CA GLN A 607 -11.19 7.29 11.85
C GLN A 607 -11.99 6.97 10.58
N ASN A 608 -13.31 7.17 10.58
CA ASN A 608 -14.16 6.94 9.41
C ASN A 608 -13.80 7.92 8.27
N TRP A 609 -13.54 9.19 8.59
CA TRP A 609 -13.12 10.20 7.62
C TRP A 609 -11.69 9.97 7.11
N GLU A 610 -10.76 9.53 7.97
CA GLU A 610 -9.40 9.17 7.57
C GLU A 610 -9.37 7.90 6.70
N MET A 611 -10.24 6.92 6.96
CA MET A 611 -10.43 5.74 6.10
C MET A 611 -10.94 6.12 4.69
N GLY A 612 -11.83 7.11 4.60
CA GLY A 612 -12.34 7.64 3.34
C GLY A 612 -11.42 8.64 2.63
N SER A 613 -10.29 9.03 3.23
CA SER A 613 -9.48 10.16 2.76
C SER A 613 -8.53 9.82 1.61
N ASP A 614 -8.30 10.81 0.73
CA ASP A 614 -7.24 10.78 -0.28
C ASP A 614 -6.02 11.64 0.12
N LYS A 615 -5.04 11.75 -0.78
CA LYS A 615 -3.80 12.51 -0.55
C LYS A 615 -4.02 14.00 -0.30
N MET A 616 -5.10 14.59 -0.82
CA MET A 616 -5.46 15.98 -0.58
C MET A 616 -6.13 16.15 0.78
N SER A 617 -7.05 15.25 1.15
CA SER A 617 -7.61 15.21 2.51
C SER A 617 -6.52 14.99 3.57
N ALA A 618 -5.51 14.16 3.29
CA ALA A 618 -4.34 14.00 4.16
C ALA A 618 -3.53 15.30 4.33
N MET A 619 -3.30 16.07 3.26
CA MET A 619 -2.66 17.39 3.37
C MET A 619 -3.54 18.40 4.11
N LEU A 620 -4.87 18.35 3.96
CA LEU A 620 -5.81 19.16 4.72
C LEU A 620 -5.72 18.83 6.22
N ASN A 621 -5.75 17.53 6.57
CA ASN A 621 -5.64 17.02 7.93
C ASN A 621 -4.39 17.56 8.65
N ILE A 622 -3.25 17.62 7.92
CA ILE A 622 -1.98 18.18 8.35
C ILE A 622 -2.03 19.72 8.45
N ALA A 623 -2.54 20.41 7.42
CA ALA A 623 -2.57 21.87 7.36
C ALA A 623 -3.45 22.50 8.46
N VAL A 624 -4.54 21.83 8.83
CA VAL A 624 -5.53 22.30 9.81
C VAL A 624 -4.97 22.32 11.23
N GLU A 625 -4.11 21.36 11.60
CA GLU A 625 -3.46 21.33 12.93
C GLU A 625 -2.64 22.58 13.22
N PHE A 626 -1.98 23.15 12.22
CA PHE A 626 -1.10 24.31 12.41
C PHE A 626 -1.83 25.65 12.48
N VAL A 627 -3.03 25.75 11.87
CA VAL A 627 -3.84 26.96 11.91
C VAL A 627 -4.79 26.94 13.11
N TRP A 628 -5.55 25.86 13.31
CA TRP A 628 -6.55 25.77 14.39
C TRP A 628 -6.00 25.27 15.73
N GLY A 629 -4.85 24.58 15.77
CA GLY A 629 -4.15 24.19 17.01
C GLY A 629 -3.53 25.36 17.82
N ASN A 630 -3.97 26.59 17.55
CA ASN A 630 -3.68 27.82 18.28
C ASN A 630 -4.95 28.67 18.56
N VAL A 631 -6.14 28.11 18.34
CA VAL A 631 -7.47 28.74 18.56
C VAL A 631 -8.25 28.05 19.69
N LEU A 632 -7.73 26.93 20.20
CA LEU A 632 -8.15 26.19 21.39
C LEU A 632 -6.94 26.01 22.32
#